data_AF-A0A4R3L5A1-F1
#
_entry.id   AF-A0A4R3L5A1-F1
#
_cell.length_a   1.000
_cell.length_b   1.000
_cell.length_c   1.000
_cell.angle_alpha   90.00
_cell.angle_beta   90.00
_cell.angle_gamma   90.00
#
_symmetry.space_group_name_H-M   'P 1'
#
loop_
_entity.id
_entity.type
_entity.pdbx_description
1 polymer ?
#
loop_
_entity_poly.entity_id
_entity_poly.type
_entity_poly.pdbx_seq_one_letter_code
_entity_poly.pdbx_strand_id
1 'polypeptide(L)'
;MALIFDEEQVKEILIKELGYKETLARDVVKLILINMDEYFQSALDQWLEDRTIPEDLEVKGVTYKMIEENLNSDFIGTLLRLDTALRKPGAAESLLDYFEREGFQ
;
A
#
# COMPACT_ATOMS: atom_id res chain seq x y z
N MET A 1 -2.85 -7.83 15.95
CA MET A 1 -3.23 -6.51 16.50
C MET A 1 -4.03 -5.75 15.46
N ALA A 2 -4.84 -4.77 15.86
CA ALA A 2 -5.44 -3.82 14.92
C ALA A 2 -4.44 -2.70 14.65
N LEU A 3 -4.46 -2.12 13.44
CA LEU A 3 -3.64 -0.95 13.15
C LEU A 3 -4.04 0.23 14.04
N ILE A 4 -3.06 1.06 14.39
CA ILE A 4 -3.28 2.24 15.25
C ILE A 4 -2.74 3.47 14.51
N PHE A 5 -3.65 4.30 13.99
CA PHE A 5 -3.31 5.59 13.39
C PHE A 5 -4.49 6.56 13.54
N ASP A 6 -4.25 7.85 13.32
CA ASP A 6 -5.31 8.86 13.29
C ASP A 6 -6.02 8.83 11.93
N GLU A 7 -7.25 8.31 11.90
CA GLU A 7 -8.07 8.18 10.70
C GLU A 7 -8.27 9.51 9.97
N GLU A 8 -8.48 10.61 10.71
CA GLU A 8 -8.70 11.93 10.13
C GLU A 8 -7.40 12.48 9.55
N GLN A 9 -6.28 12.28 10.22
CA GLN A 9 -4.96 12.63 9.68
C GLN A 9 -4.70 11.91 8.35
N VAL A 10 -4.91 10.59 8.29
CA VAL A 10 -4.71 9.81 7.06
C VAL A 10 -5.65 10.31 5.96
N LYS A 11 -6.93 10.51 6.27
CA LYS A 11 -7.91 11.03 5.30
C LYS A 11 -7.49 12.39 4.74
N GLU A 12 -7.03 13.31 5.60
CA GLU A 12 -6.56 14.62 5.16
C GLU A 12 -5.35 14.51 4.23
N ILE A 13 -4.38 13.64 4.53
CA ILE A 13 -3.21 13.40 3.68
C ILE A 13 -3.65 12.86 2.32
N LEU A 14 -4.54 11.87 2.29
CA LEU A 14 -5.06 11.30 1.04
C LEU A 14 -5.70 12.38 0.15
N ILE A 15 -6.47 13.30 0.72
CA ILE A 15 -7.15 14.36 -0.04
C ILE A 15 -6.18 15.47 -0.45
N LYS A 16 -5.44 16.03 0.52
CA LYS A 16 -4.66 17.25 0.33
C LYS A 16 -3.33 17.00 -0.37
N GLU A 17 -2.66 15.88 -0.05
CA GLU A 17 -1.35 15.55 -0.59
C GLU A 17 -1.44 14.63 -1.80
N LEU A 18 -2.29 13.59 -1.73
CA LEU A 18 -2.41 12.59 -2.81
C LEU A 18 -3.54 12.90 -3.81
N GLY A 19 -4.35 13.94 -3.56
CA GLY A 19 -5.39 14.38 -4.48
C GLY A 19 -6.61 13.46 -4.57
N TYR A 20 -6.83 12.61 -3.56
CA TYR A 20 -7.96 11.70 -3.55
C TYR A 20 -9.28 12.47 -3.39
N LYS A 21 -10.34 11.98 -4.04
CA LYS A 21 -11.69 12.46 -3.76
C LYS A 21 -12.10 12.02 -2.35
N GLU A 22 -12.85 12.87 -1.63
CA GLU A 22 -13.36 12.60 -0.26
C GLU A 22 -13.91 11.17 -0.08
N THR A 23 -14.75 10.72 -1.02
CA THR A 23 -15.35 9.37 -0.97
C THR A 23 -14.30 8.27 -1.06
N LEU A 24 -13.33 8.43 -1.94
CA LEU A 24 -12.24 7.47 -2.12
C LEU A 24 -11.32 7.47 -0.90
N ALA A 25 -10.97 8.65 -0.37
CA ALA A 25 -10.15 8.77 0.83
C ALA A 25 -10.81 8.07 2.03
N ARG A 26 -12.11 8.28 2.23
CA ARG A 26 -12.88 7.61 3.29
C ARG A 26 -12.91 6.09 3.13
N ASP A 27 -13.10 5.59 1.91
CA ASP A 27 -13.14 4.15 1.65
C ASP A 27 -11.77 3.51 1.84
N VAL A 28 -10.69 4.21 1.46
CA VAL A 28 -9.31 3.76 1.67
C VAL A 28 -8.96 3.69 3.15
N VAL A 29 -9.28 4.70 3.95
CA VAL A 29 -9.07 4.67 5.41
C VAL A 29 -9.78 3.46 6.03
N LYS A 30 -11.03 3.19 5.66
CA LYS A 30 -11.75 1.99 6.11
C LYS A 30 -11.08 0.69 5.66
N LEU A 31 -10.58 0.64 4.42
CA LEU A 31 -9.89 -0.55 3.92
C LEU A 31 -8.62 -0.82 4.71
N ILE A 32 -7.84 0.21 5.03
CA ILE A 32 -6.64 0.10 5.86
C ILE A 32 -7.03 -0.47 7.24
N LEU A 33 -8.00 0.14 7.93
CA LEU A 33 -8.43 -0.30 9.27
C LEU A 33 -8.94 -1.75 9.32
N ILE A 34 -9.69 -2.17 8.30
CA ILE A 34 -10.36 -3.48 8.30
C ILE A 34 -9.39 -4.59 7.86
N ASN A 35 -8.53 -4.29 6.89
CA ASN A 35 -7.88 -5.35 6.11
C ASN A 35 -6.37 -5.37 6.21
N MET A 36 -5.71 -4.25 6.51
CA MET A 36 -4.26 -4.19 6.40
C MET A 36 -3.61 -4.91 7.57
N ASP A 37 -2.74 -5.85 7.22
CA ASP A 37 -2.01 -6.69 8.17
C ASP A 37 -1.06 -5.86 9.05
N GLU A 38 -0.85 -6.30 10.30
CA GLU A 38 0.03 -5.63 11.27
C GLU A 38 1.49 -5.56 10.79
N TYR A 39 1.88 -6.43 9.86
CA TYR A 39 3.16 -6.39 9.17
C TYR A 39 3.48 -5.00 8.58
N PHE A 40 2.47 -4.24 8.14
CA PHE A 40 2.65 -2.94 7.52
C PHE A 40 2.56 -1.75 8.48
N GLN A 41 2.25 -1.98 9.76
CA GLN A 41 2.04 -0.90 10.73
C GLN A 41 3.28 0.00 10.84
N SER A 42 4.47 -0.57 10.97
CA SER A 42 5.71 0.22 11.11
C SER A 42 6.00 1.08 9.88
N ALA A 43 5.76 0.53 8.68
CA ALA A 43 5.92 1.25 7.42
C ALA A 43 4.91 2.41 7.31
N LEU A 44 3.66 2.16 7.68
CA LEU A 44 2.60 3.17 7.69
C LEU A 44 2.91 4.29 8.69
N ASP A 45 3.30 3.94 9.92
CA ASP A 45 3.61 4.91 10.98
C ASP A 45 4.77 5.83 10.56
N GLN A 46 5.85 5.24 10.06
CA GLN A 46 7.00 6.01 9.59
C GLN A 46 6.61 6.97 8.47
N TRP A 47 5.86 6.49 7.47
CA TRP A 47 5.43 7.34 6.36
C TRP A 47 4.48 8.47 6.80
N LEU A 48 3.62 8.21 7.79
CA LEU A 48 2.75 9.24 8.36
C LEU A 48 3.54 10.33 9.10
N GLU A 49 4.67 9.97 9.73
CA GLU A 49 5.55 10.89 10.44
C GLU A 49 6.39 11.76 9.48
N ASP A 50 7.11 11.14 8.54
CA ASP A 50 8.15 11.84 7.77
C ASP A 50 8.12 11.57 6.26
N ARG A 51 7.11 10.85 5.76
CA ARG A 51 6.95 10.41 4.35
C ARG A 51 8.05 9.48 3.84
N THR A 52 8.88 8.94 4.73
CA THR A 52 9.89 7.94 4.34
C THR A 52 9.22 6.65 3.90
N ILE A 53 9.72 6.11 2.79
CA ILE A 53 9.30 4.83 2.23
C ILE A 53 10.36 3.79 2.60
N PRO A 54 10.00 2.64 3.21
CA PRO A 54 10.98 1.61 3.52
C PRO A 54 11.51 0.95 2.24
N GLU A 55 12.84 0.97 2.05
CA GLU A 55 13.49 0.44 0.84
C GLU A 55 13.35 -1.10 0.69
N ASP A 56 13.29 -1.82 1.82
CA ASP A 56 13.27 -3.29 1.87
C ASP A 56 11.86 -3.89 2.02
N LEU A 57 10.80 -3.11 1.78
CA LEU A 57 9.45 -3.61 1.96
C LEU A 57 9.09 -4.62 0.86
N GLU A 58 8.97 -5.89 1.26
CA GLU A 58 8.68 -7.02 0.38
C GLU A 58 7.66 -7.97 1.00
N VAL A 59 6.85 -8.60 0.13
CA VAL A 59 6.01 -9.75 0.48
C VAL A 59 6.13 -10.83 -0.59
N LYS A 60 6.61 -12.02 -0.21
CA LYS A 60 6.67 -13.21 -1.06
C LYS A 60 7.33 -12.93 -2.44
N GLY A 61 8.45 -12.20 -2.46
CA GLY A 61 9.16 -11.81 -3.69
C GLY A 61 8.59 -10.57 -4.40
N VAL A 62 7.42 -10.07 -4.00
CA VAL A 62 6.86 -8.81 -4.52
C VAL A 62 7.38 -7.65 -3.68
N THR A 63 8.22 -6.81 -4.29
CA THR A 63 8.76 -5.61 -3.61
C THR A 63 7.82 -4.41 -3.76
N TYR A 64 7.90 -3.47 -2.83
CA TYR A 64 7.24 -2.16 -2.94
C TYR A 64 7.57 -1.49 -4.28
N LYS A 65 8.85 -1.47 -4.66
CA LYS A 65 9.35 -0.83 -5.87
C LYS A 65 8.76 -1.43 -7.15
N MET A 66 8.62 -2.76 -7.21
CA MET A 66 7.97 -3.43 -8.35
C MET A 66 6.54 -2.91 -8.55
N ILE A 67 5.77 -2.77 -7.48
CA ILE A 67 4.40 -2.26 -7.57
C ILE A 67 4.38 -0.77 -7.93
N GLU A 68 5.18 0.05 -7.25
CA GLU A 68 5.23 1.49 -7.48
C GLU A 68 5.57 1.82 -8.95
N GLU A 69 6.63 1.20 -9.49
CA GLU A 69 7.10 1.49 -10.85
C GLU A 69 6.17 0.93 -11.92
N ASN A 70 5.66 -0.29 -11.77
CA ASN A 70 4.83 -0.92 -12.81
C ASN A 70 3.37 -0.46 -12.79
N LEU A 71 2.85 -0.06 -11.62
CA LEU A 71 1.44 0.32 -11.46
C LEU A 71 1.25 1.82 -11.23
N ASN A 72 2.34 2.59 -11.18
CA ASN A 72 2.34 4.04 -10.91
C ASN A 72 1.46 4.40 -9.71
N SER A 73 1.61 3.63 -8.62
CA SER A 73 0.81 3.79 -7.41
C SER A 73 1.53 4.61 -6.35
N ASP A 74 0.77 5.43 -5.62
CA ASP A 74 1.27 6.07 -4.41
C ASP A 74 1.52 5.05 -3.27
N PHE A 75 2.17 5.52 -2.20
CA PHE A 75 2.54 4.71 -1.05
C PHE A 75 1.38 3.89 -0.46
N ILE A 76 0.21 4.51 -0.26
CA ILE A 76 -0.96 3.84 0.32
C ILE A 76 -1.52 2.80 -0.66
N GLY A 77 -1.61 3.16 -1.94
CA GLY A 77 -1.99 2.23 -3.01
C GLY A 77 -1.03 1.04 -3.14
N THR A 78 0.26 1.24 -2.92
CA THR A 78 1.28 0.19 -2.94
C THR A 78 1.16 -0.72 -1.73
N LEU A 79 1.02 -0.16 -0.52
CA LEU A 79 0.82 -0.93 0.71
C LEU A 79 -0.40 -1.86 0.63
N LEU A 80 -1.54 -1.36 0.13
CA LEU A 80 -2.76 -2.18 -0.02
C LEU A 80 -2.58 -3.35 -1.00
N ARG A 81 -1.71 -3.21 -2.00
CA ARG A 81 -1.39 -4.28 -2.95
C ARG A 81 -0.46 -5.32 -2.33
N LEU A 82 0.56 -4.90 -1.60
CA LEU A 82 1.42 -5.79 -0.82
C LEU A 82 0.61 -6.57 0.23
N ASP A 83 -0.31 -5.90 0.91
CA ASP A 83 -1.24 -6.54 1.83
C ASP A 83 -2.14 -7.57 1.15
N THR A 84 -2.62 -7.26 -0.05
CA THR A 84 -3.36 -8.23 -0.86
C THR A 84 -2.49 -9.44 -1.23
N ALA A 85 -1.22 -9.23 -1.61
CA ALA A 85 -0.26 -10.29 -1.91
C ALA A 85 0.04 -11.17 -0.68
N LEU A 86 0.05 -10.56 0.51
CA LEU A 86 0.26 -11.27 1.78
C LEU A 86 -0.91 -12.20 2.09
N ARG A 87 -2.14 -11.67 2.04
CA ARG A 87 -3.34 -12.35 2.57
C ARG A 87 -4.06 -13.24 1.55
N LYS A 88 -4.05 -12.92 0.26
CA LYS A 88 -4.76 -13.69 -0.76
C LYS A 88 -3.83 -14.73 -1.40
N PRO A 89 -4.16 -16.04 -1.34
CA PRO A 89 -3.43 -17.06 -2.07
C PRO A 89 -3.40 -16.76 -3.58
N GLY A 90 -2.25 -16.89 -4.22
CA GLY A 90 -2.08 -16.65 -5.66
C GLY A 90 -1.92 -15.17 -6.06
N ALA A 91 -2.10 -14.22 -5.15
CA ALA A 91 -2.04 -12.80 -5.49
C ALA A 91 -0.61 -12.30 -5.71
N ALA A 92 0.36 -12.80 -4.94
CA ALA A 92 1.78 -12.47 -5.15
C ALA A 92 2.26 -13.01 -6.50
N GLU A 93 1.93 -14.26 -6.80
CA GLU A 93 2.26 -14.93 -8.05
C GLU A 93 1.63 -14.20 -9.25
N SER A 94 0.38 -13.77 -9.12
CA SER A 94 -0.31 -13.00 -10.18
C SER A 94 0.35 -11.64 -10.44
N LEU A 95 0.88 -10.97 -9.40
CA LEU A 95 1.61 -9.72 -9.56
C LEU A 95 2.96 -9.94 -10.24
N LEU A 96 3.69 -10.97 -9.83
CA LEU A 96 4.96 -11.34 -10.45
C LEU A 96 4.78 -11.70 -11.94
N ASP A 97 3.79 -12.53 -12.27
CA ASP A 97 3.43 -12.87 -13.65
C ASP A 97 3.08 -11.63 -14.49
N TYR A 98 2.43 -10.62 -13.87
CA TYR A 98 2.12 -9.36 -14.54
C TYR A 98 3.40 -8.55 -14.80
N PHE A 99 4.26 -8.37 -13.80
CA PHE A 99 5.52 -7.62 -13.94
C PHE A 99 6.48 -8.27 -14.93
N GLU A 100 6.55 -9.60 -14.96
CA GLU A 100 7.34 -10.32 -15.96
C GLU A 100 6.88 -10.03 -17.38
N ARG A 101 5.57 -9.87 -17.63
CA ARG A 101 5.03 -9.59 -18.97
C ARG A 101 5.26 -8.15 -19.40
N GLU A 102 5.14 -7.20 -18.48
CA GLU A 102 5.33 -5.77 -18.76
C GLU A 102 6.82 -5.41 -18.88
N GLY A 103 7.73 -6.13 -18.21
CA GLY A 103 9.18 -5.93 -18.30
C GLY A 103 9.83 -6.34 -19.63
N PHE A 104 9.06 -6.89 -20.59
CA PHE A 104 9.53 -7.23 -21.95
C PHE A 104 9.04 -6.26 -23.05
N GLN A 105 8.48 -5.10 -22.70
CA GLN A 105 8.17 -4.02 -23.67
C GLN A 105 9.21 -2.90 -23.62
#